data_AF-A0A5B1REL0-F1
#
_entry.id   AF-A0A5B1REL0-F1
#
_cell.length_a   1.000
_cell.length_b   1.000
_cell.length_c   1.000
_cell.angle_alpha   90.00
_cell.angle_beta   90.00
_cell.angle_gamma   90.00
#
_symmetry.space_group_name_H-M   'P 1'
#
loop_
_entity.id
_entity.type
_entity.pdbx_description
1 polymer ?
#
loop_
_entity_poly.entity_id
_entity_poly.type
_entity_poly.pdbx_seq_one_letter_code
_entity_poly.pdbx_strand_id
1 'polypeptide(L)'
;MDLNLEQTKDVDKIMEAHWTEWIDEAPEEYHTELIATSIPLLISAVAGQNQRIVVPRSDGGNERAEIKEFSQYADWSRIKHFTFALASHMRARVVDHWTRVTPQSILNHFGDQIFAHYDPRLAVPIDDLANTPYTVDNAPRAKEIRIYDSLGNQIPRRIPHLVEGKPPCALLMDLVAFNRAISAARGNIFHAPLENTRALAASAFTNPSITSYPLAFTRVLGHLQSNRAGIPWFQYIINQINKTIFDIDRPDPPPPNSDDEDVPPPPFDPFRYNNDPEVLGVDAIVPYLRWVALENISAQFYIEAMHRFRASAVEHEAQLGLVGSAAAGSHAKNDKAARIADKMAARVDHDHPSDRFDTLVQDDSIPRDLRMENVYVLHFDHMAPEHRNGRFLFKNVIKPLTDGWSHPHVKNAIVDNIAVLDAD
;
A
#
# COMPACT_ATOMS: atom_id res chain seq x y z
N MET A 1 20.40 -4.32 -20.30
CA MET A 1 21.11 -3.22 -20.98
C MET A 1 20.42 -1.98 -20.47
N ASP A 2 21.08 -1.23 -19.59
CA ASP A 2 20.42 -0.15 -18.86
C ASP A 2 20.59 1.13 -19.68
N LEU A 3 19.50 1.58 -20.31
CA LEU A 3 19.46 2.83 -21.06
C LEU A 3 19.20 3.97 -20.07
N ASN A 4 20.01 5.02 -20.12
CA ASN A 4 19.71 6.27 -19.42
C ASN A 4 18.65 7.08 -20.18
N LEU A 5 18.11 8.15 -19.57
CA LEU A 5 17.02 8.94 -20.15
C LEU A 5 17.32 9.47 -21.57
N GLU A 6 18.54 9.95 -21.83
CA GLU A 6 18.89 10.47 -23.16
C GLU A 6 18.96 9.34 -24.19
N GLN A 7 19.50 8.18 -23.81
CA GLN A 7 19.50 6.99 -24.67
C GLN A 7 18.09 6.48 -24.96
N THR A 8 17.21 6.50 -23.96
CA THR A 8 15.78 6.16 -24.11
C THR A 8 15.09 7.11 -25.09
N LYS A 9 15.37 8.42 -25.01
CA LYS A 9 14.85 9.41 -25.97
C LYS A 9 15.38 9.20 -27.40
N ASP A 10 16.64 8.78 -27.54
CA ASP A 10 17.22 8.52 -28.85
C ASP A 10 16.61 7.25 -29.47
N VAL A 11 16.39 6.19 -28.68
CA VAL A 11 15.67 4.99 -29.13
C VAL A 11 14.23 5.33 -29.53
N ASP A 12 13.52 6.13 -28.74
CA ASP A 12 12.16 6.59 -29.05
C ASP A 12 12.09 7.28 -30.41
N LYS A 13 12.99 8.26 -30.67
CA LYS A 13 13.07 8.96 -31.95
C LYS A 13 13.40 8.03 -33.13
N ILE A 14 14.33 7.09 -32.94
CA ILE A 14 14.73 6.15 -33.99
C ILE A 14 13.55 5.23 -34.33
N MET A 15 12.87 4.70 -33.31
CA MET A 15 11.69 3.86 -33.50
C MET A 15 10.59 4.63 -34.22
N GLU A 16 10.31 5.87 -33.80
CA GLU A 16 9.26 6.71 -34.41
C GLU A 16 9.57 7.04 -35.88
N ALA A 17 10.84 7.32 -36.21
CA ALA A 17 11.27 7.66 -37.56
C ALA A 17 11.34 6.46 -38.52
N HIS A 18 11.69 5.27 -38.02
CA HIS A 18 12.02 4.11 -38.85
C HIS A 18 11.05 2.92 -38.68
N TRP A 19 9.94 3.07 -37.93
CA TRP A 19 8.99 1.98 -37.71
C TRP A 19 8.42 1.40 -39.00
N THR A 20 7.99 2.27 -39.92
CA THR A 20 7.42 1.83 -41.21
C THR A 20 8.47 1.12 -42.06
N GLU A 21 9.69 1.66 -42.12
CA GLU A 21 10.81 1.03 -42.85
C GLU A 21 11.15 -0.34 -42.25
N TRP A 22 11.14 -0.47 -40.92
CA TRP A 22 11.36 -1.74 -40.25
C TRP A 22 10.27 -2.77 -40.56
N ILE A 23 8.99 -2.36 -40.61
CA ILE A 23 7.90 -3.25 -41.01
C ILE A 23 8.11 -3.71 -42.46
N ASP A 24 8.46 -2.80 -43.36
CA ASP A 24 8.63 -3.12 -44.78
C ASP A 24 9.79 -4.10 -45.04
N GLU A 25 10.83 -4.06 -44.19
CA GLU A 25 11.98 -4.96 -44.25
C GLU A 25 11.84 -6.24 -43.40
N ALA A 26 10.76 -6.38 -42.63
CA ALA A 26 10.56 -7.51 -41.74
C ALA A 26 10.26 -8.82 -42.50
N PRO A 27 10.49 -10.00 -41.89
CA PRO A 27 10.07 -11.27 -42.47
C PRO A 27 8.54 -11.31 -42.70
N GLU A 28 8.08 -12.03 -43.73
CA GLU A 28 6.67 -12.08 -44.14
C GLU A 28 5.70 -12.47 -42.99
N GLU A 29 6.17 -13.26 -42.03
CA GLU A 29 5.43 -13.64 -40.81
C GLU A 29 5.03 -12.45 -39.92
N TYR A 30 5.74 -11.33 -40.02
CA TYR A 30 5.48 -10.10 -39.27
C TYR A 30 4.52 -9.15 -40.00
N HIS A 31 4.18 -9.40 -41.27
CA HIS A 31 3.24 -8.59 -42.07
C HIS A 31 1.78 -8.92 -41.75
N THR A 32 1.46 -8.97 -40.46
CA THR A 32 0.09 -9.13 -40.00
C THR A 32 -0.58 -7.77 -39.90
N GLU A 33 -1.90 -7.73 -40.11
CA GLU A 33 -2.70 -6.51 -39.91
C GLU A 33 -2.51 -5.92 -38.50
N LEU A 34 -2.28 -6.78 -37.50
CA LEU A 34 -1.99 -6.39 -36.13
C LEU A 34 -0.70 -5.56 -36.04
N ILE A 35 0.39 -6.00 -36.65
CA ILE A 35 1.69 -5.32 -36.56
C ILE A 35 1.70 -4.07 -37.45
N ALA A 36 1.14 -4.15 -38.66
CA ALA A 36 1.09 -3.04 -39.61
C ALA A 36 0.29 -1.83 -39.09
N THR A 37 -0.72 -2.08 -38.24
CA THR A 37 -1.54 -1.02 -37.61
C THR A 37 -1.09 -0.65 -36.20
N SER A 38 -0.05 -1.32 -35.68
CA SER A 38 0.45 -1.07 -34.33
C SER A 38 1.34 0.16 -34.25
N ILE A 39 1.34 0.78 -33.07
CA ILE A 39 2.27 1.85 -32.69
C ILE A 39 3.33 1.23 -31.78
N PRO A 40 4.63 1.40 -32.07
CA PRO A 40 5.68 0.87 -31.21
C PRO A 40 5.62 1.54 -29.84
N LEU A 41 5.65 0.73 -28.78
CA LEU A 41 5.69 1.20 -27.40
C LEU A 41 7.02 0.81 -26.77
N LEU A 42 7.76 1.79 -26.27
CA LEU A 42 8.95 1.54 -25.46
C LEU A 42 8.54 1.25 -24.01
N ILE A 43 8.79 0.03 -23.55
CA ILE A 43 8.61 -0.34 -22.15
C ILE A 43 9.97 -0.20 -21.45
N SER A 44 10.12 0.85 -20.65
CA SER A 44 11.28 0.99 -19.77
C SER A 44 10.99 0.33 -18.42
N ALA A 45 11.60 -0.83 -18.19
CA ALA A 45 11.61 -1.46 -16.87
C ALA A 45 12.85 -0.99 -16.10
N VAL A 46 12.68 0.00 -15.24
CA VAL A 46 13.77 0.47 -14.37
C VAL A 46 13.71 -0.32 -13.06
N ALA A 47 14.73 -1.12 -12.79
CA ALA A 47 14.84 -1.91 -11.56
C ALA A 47 15.35 -1.03 -10.40
N GLY A 48 14.50 -0.16 -9.87
CA GLY A 48 14.75 0.55 -8.61
C GLY A 48 14.31 -0.27 -7.41
N GLN A 49 14.98 -1.38 -7.10
CA GLN A 49 14.61 -2.16 -5.91
C GLN A 49 15.05 -1.44 -4.62
N ASN A 50 14.10 -1.26 -3.69
CA ASN A 50 14.34 -0.83 -2.31
C ASN A 50 15.04 0.53 -2.14
N GLN A 51 14.82 1.46 -3.07
CA GLN A 51 15.25 2.84 -2.87
C GLN A 51 14.48 3.48 -1.72
N ARG A 52 15.20 4.01 -0.73
CA ARG A 52 14.58 4.79 0.35
C ARG A 52 14.10 6.13 -0.21
N ILE A 53 12.84 6.44 0.05
CA ILE A 53 12.19 7.70 -0.32
C ILE A 53 11.42 8.25 0.88
N VAL A 54 11.10 9.55 0.86
CA VAL A 54 10.45 10.29 1.95
C VAL A 54 11.22 10.08 3.26
N VAL A 55 12.55 10.12 3.18
CA VAL A 55 13.41 9.88 4.34
C VAL A 55 13.23 11.05 5.32
N PRO A 56 13.04 10.80 6.63
CA PRO A 56 12.99 11.87 7.62
C PRO A 56 14.27 12.71 7.61
N ARG A 57 14.18 14.01 7.86
CA ARG A 57 15.37 14.89 7.92
C ARG A 57 16.39 14.44 8.98
N SER A 58 15.92 13.87 10.09
CA SER A 58 16.77 13.27 11.13
C SER A 58 17.67 12.16 10.59
N ASP A 59 17.25 11.50 9.51
CA ASP A 59 17.89 10.34 8.91
C ASP A 59 18.64 10.72 7.62
N GLY A 60 18.91 12.02 7.43
CA GLY A 60 19.60 12.55 6.25
C GLY A 60 18.68 12.84 5.05
N GLY A 61 17.37 12.77 5.22
CA GLY A 61 16.42 13.03 4.14
C GLY A 61 16.43 14.46 3.64
N ASN A 62 16.31 14.62 2.31
CA ASN A 62 16.26 15.91 1.64
C ASN A 62 15.19 15.89 0.54
N GLU A 63 14.02 16.38 0.88
CA GLU A 63 12.86 16.46 -0.03
C GLU A 63 13.22 17.14 -1.37
N ARG A 64 14.07 18.17 -1.36
CA ARG A 64 14.49 18.85 -2.60
C ARG A 64 15.36 17.93 -3.48
N ALA A 65 16.21 17.11 -2.87
CA ALA A 65 17.02 16.14 -3.58
C ALA A 65 16.15 15.02 -4.17
N GLU A 66 15.18 14.51 -3.41
CA GLU A 66 14.25 13.49 -3.89
C GLU A 66 13.36 14.01 -5.03
N ILE A 67 12.84 15.25 -4.91
CA ILE A 67 12.12 15.91 -6.01
C ILE A 67 13.00 16.04 -7.25
N LYS A 68 14.27 16.45 -7.06
CA LYS A 68 15.21 16.59 -8.16
C LYS A 68 15.46 15.25 -8.83
N GLU A 69 15.64 14.20 -8.06
CA GLU A 69 15.84 12.84 -8.55
C GLU A 69 14.63 12.37 -9.37
N PHE A 70 13.41 12.47 -8.82
CA PHE A 70 12.19 12.16 -9.57
C PHE A 70 12.08 13.01 -10.85
N SER A 71 12.46 14.29 -10.81
CA SER A 71 12.42 15.16 -11.99
C SER A 71 13.45 14.79 -13.06
N GLN A 72 14.54 14.12 -12.69
CA GLN A 72 15.61 13.68 -13.60
C GLN A 72 15.46 12.22 -14.03
N TYR A 73 14.58 11.47 -13.37
CA TYR A 73 14.39 10.03 -13.57
C TYR A 73 13.87 9.70 -14.96
N ALA A 74 12.86 10.44 -15.42
CA ALA A 74 12.23 10.22 -16.72
C ALA A 74 11.65 11.51 -17.29
N ASP A 75 11.40 11.52 -18.60
CA ASP A 75 10.54 12.52 -19.23
C ASP A 75 9.07 12.16 -19.01
N TRP A 76 8.54 12.58 -17.87
CA TRP A 76 7.17 12.28 -17.43
C TRP A 76 6.08 12.79 -18.38
N SER A 77 6.39 13.76 -19.25
CA SER A 77 5.44 14.26 -20.25
C SER A 77 5.12 13.23 -21.34
N ARG A 78 6.02 12.26 -21.55
CA ARG A 78 5.91 11.20 -22.56
C ARG A 78 5.47 9.85 -21.99
N ILE A 79 5.35 9.74 -20.67
CA ILE A 79 4.93 8.51 -20.02
C ILE A 79 3.40 8.38 -20.11
N LYS A 80 2.92 7.19 -20.50
CA LYS A 80 1.48 6.87 -20.47
C LYS A 80 1.07 6.23 -19.14
N HIS A 81 1.84 5.26 -18.68
CA HIS A 81 1.59 4.51 -17.46
C HIS A 81 2.83 4.42 -16.60
N PHE A 82 2.68 4.60 -15.29
CA PHE A 82 3.74 4.39 -14.32
C PHE A 82 3.25 3.46 -13.22
N THR A 83 3.82 2.26 -13.15
CA THR A 83 3.55 1.28 -12.09
C THR A 83 4.67 1.33 -11.08
N PHE A 84 4.33 1.46 -9.80
CA PHE A 84 5.32 1.55 -8.73
C PHE A 84 4.83 0.88 -7.44
N ALA A 85 5.77 0.34 -6.67
CA ALA A 85 5.51 -0.25 -5.37
C ALA A 85 6.06 0.66 -4.27
N LEU A 86 5.26 0.92 -3.24
CA LEU A 86 5.68 1.62 -2.04
C LEU A 86 5.67 0.64 -0.87
N ALA A 87 6.83 0.49 -0.22
CA ALA A 87 6.99 -0.39 0.93
C ALA A 87 7.35 0.39 2.20
N SER A 88 6.66 0.06 3.30
CA SER A 88 6.95 0.54 4.65
C SER A 88 7.29 -0.62 5.56
N HIS A 89 8.26 -0.42 6.45
CA HIS A 89 8.63 -1.41 7.47
C HIS A 89 8.03 -1.00 8.81
N MET A 90 7.21 -1.87 9.38
CA MET A 90 6.74 -1.73 10.75
C MET A 90 7.64 -2.53 11.68
N ARG A 91 8.11 -1.87 12.73
CA ARG A 91 8.96 -2.46 13.76
C ARG A 91 8.31 -2.27 15.13
N ALA A 92 8.23 -3.34 15.90
CA ALA A 92 7.81 -3.29 17.30
C ALA A 92 9.02 -3.46 18.22
N ARG A 93 9.03 -2.70 19.31
CA ARG A 93 10.06 -2.76 20.35
C ARG A 93 9.41 -2.75 21.72
N VAL A 94 10.05 -3.43 22.66
CA VAL A 94 9.60 -3.45 24.05
C VAL A 94 9.88 -2.11 24.71
N VAL A 95 8.83 -1.58 25.33
CA VAL A 95 8.89 -0.32 26.07
C VAL A 95 9.08 -0.64 27.54
N ASP A 96 10.13 -0.07 28.13
CA ASP A 96 10.40 -0.14 29.57
C ASP A 96 9.41 0.74 30.34
N HIS A 97 9.38 2.03 30.00
CA HIS A 97 8.44 2.99 30.57
C HIS A 97 8.06 4.09 29.57
N TRP A 98 7.06 4.88 29.95
CA TRP A 98 6.56 5.99 29.13
C TRP A 98 6.69 7.30 29.88
N THR A 99 7.23 8.32 29.21
CA THR A 99 7.26 9.69 29.71
C THR A 99 6.13 10.48 29.09
N ARG A 100 5.31 11.13 29.90
CA ARG A 100 4.20 11.97 29.41
C ARG A 100 4.75 13.24 28.78
N VAL A 101 4.18 13.62 27.63
CA VAL A 101 4.41 14.94 27.03
C VAL A 101 3.48 15.93 27.73
N THR A 102 4.02 17.05 28.19
CA THR A 102 3.21 18.05 28.90
C THR A 102 2.22 18.72 27.93
N PRO A 103 0.98 19.04 28.36
CA PRO A 103 0.03 19.77 27.53
C PRO A 103 0.62 21.05 26.92
N GLN A 104 1.41 21.79 27.71
CA GLN A 104 2.09 23.00 27.23
C GLN A 104 3.06 22.71 26.07
N SER A 105 3.80 21.60 26.11
CA SER A 105 4.71 21.25 25.00
C SER A 105 3.95 20.91 23.73
N ILE A 106 2.80 20.25 23.86
CA ILE A 106 1.92 19.94 22.73
C ILE A 106 1.34 21.24 22.15
N LEU A 107 0.77 22.11 22.98
CA LEU A 107 0.20 23.40 22.56
C LEU A 107 1.26 24.32 21.92
N ASN A 108 2.48 24.34 22.46
CA ASN A 108 3.58 25.12 21.87
C ASN A 108 3.94 24.66 20.45
N HIS A 109 3.73 23.38 20.12
CA HIS A 109 4.09 22.82 18.82
C HIS A 109 2.93 22.83 17.82
N PHE A 110 1.72 22.49 18.27
CA PHE A 110 0.54 22.29 17.41
C PHE A 110 -0.50 23.42 17.51
N GLY A 111 -0.36 24.34 18.47
CA GLY A 111 -1.34 25.40 18.74
C GLY A 111 -2.68 24.86 19.22
N ASP A 112 -3.75 25.60 18.93
CA ASP A 112 -5.13 25.26 19.32
C ASP A 112 -5.83 24.30 18.34
N GLN A 113 -5.12 23.83 17.31
CA GLN A 113 -5.67 22.94 16.28
C GLN A 113 -5.54 21.47 16.68
N ILE A 114 -6.11 21.12 17.83
CA ILE A 114 -6.07 19.78 18.39
C ILE A 114 -7.48 19.20 18.43
N PHE A 115 -7.62 17.98 17.92
CA PHE A 115 -8.91 17.34 17.73
C PHE A 115 -8.96 15.95 18.39
N ALA A 116 -10.15 15.54 18.83
CA ALA A 116 -10.40 14.22 19.40
C ALA A 116 -10.55 13.12 18.33
N HIS A 117 -10.68 13.49 17.05
CA HIS A 117 -10.85 12.56 15.95
C HIS A 117 -10.00 12.96 14.74
N TYR A 118 -9.50 11.97 13.99
CA TYR A 118 -8.60 12.19 12.85
C TYR A 118 -9.34 12.61 11.57
N ASP A 119 -10.59 12.15 11.38
CA ASP A 119 -11.43 12.54 10.26
C ASP A 119 -11.93 13.97 10.47
N PRO A 120 -11.61 14.93 9.57
CA PRO A 120 -12.06 16.32 9.67
C PRO A 120 -13.58 16.48 9.79
N ARG A 121 -14.37 15.52 9.27
CA ARG A 121 -15.85 15.54 9.35
C ARG A 121 -16.38 15.22 10.74
N LEU A 122 -15.59 14.48 11.52
CA LEU A 122 -15.91 14.08 12.90
C LEU A 122 -15.00 14.79 13.90
N ALA A 123 -14.21 15.75 13.45
CA ALA A 123 -13.22 16.44 14.26
C ALA A 123 -13.93 17.28 15.32
N VAL A 124 -13.75 16.89 16.57
CA VAL A 124 -14.20 17.65 17.73
C VAL A 124 -12.99 18.35 18.33
N PRO A 125 -12.94 19.69 18.34
CA PRO A 125 -11.85 20.44 18.97
C PRO A 125 -11.68 20.06 20.44
N ILE A 126 -10.45 20.09 20.94
CA ILE A 126 -10.14 19.89 22.35
C ILE A 126 -9.81 21.25 22.97
N ASP A 127 -10.79 21.82 23.67
CA ASP A 127 -10.68 23.14 24.28
C ASP A 127 -9.75 23.16 25.52
N ASP A 128 -9.65 22.03 26.23
CA ASP A 128 -8.82 21.90 27.44
C ASP A 128 -7.99 20.61 27.42
N LEU A 129 -6.82 20.70 26.80
CA LEU A 129 -5.88 19.59 26.72
C LEU A 129 -5.34 19.17 28.09
N ALA A 130 -5.26 20.09 29.06
CA ALA A 130 -4.71 19.81 30.38
C ALA A 130 -5.62 18.89 31.20
N ASN A 131 -6.94 19.08 31.07
CA ASN A 131 -7.94 18.26 31.75
C ASN A 131 -8.48 17.09 30.92
N THR A 132 -8.10 16.98 29.65
CA THR A 132 -8.46 15.84 28.80
C THR A 132 -7.84 14.54 29.34
N PRO A 133 -8.64 13.52 29.72
CA PRO A 133 -8.14 12.30 30.30
C PRO A 133 -7.11 11.60 29.40
N TYR A 134 -6.12 10.96 30.02
CA TYR A 134 -5.05 10.29 29.28
C TYR A 134 -5.49 8.94 28.72
N THR A 135 -6.30 8.20 29.48
CA THR A 135 -6.84 6.89 29.12
C THR A 135 -8.32 6.83 29.48
N VAL A 136 -9.05 5.91 28.84
CA VAL A 136 -10.51 5.77 29.00
C VAL A 136 -10.93 5.54 30.46
N ASP A 137 -10.12 4.86 31.28
CA ASP A 137 -10.49 4.46 32.65
C ASP A 137 -9.38 4.61 33.71
N ASN A 138 -8.27 5.30 33.41
CA ASN A 138 -7.08 5.36 34.29
C ASN A 138 -6.50 4.00 34.75
N ALA A 139 -6.97 2.88 34.18
CA ALA A 139 -6.48 1.56 34.51
C ALA A 139 -5.08 1.30 33.91
N PRO A 140 -4.26 0.42 34.52
CA PRO A 140 -2.90 0.11 34.04
C PRO A 140 -2.83 -0.39 32.59
N ARG A 141 -3.94 -0.89 32.05
CA ARG A 141 -4.08 -1.38 30.65
C ARG A 141 -5.07 -0.56 29.81
N ALA A 142 -5.57 0.56 30.32
CA ALA A 142 -6.54 1.36 29.59
C ALA A 142 -5.91 1.95 28.32
N LYS A 143 -6.66 1.93 27.22
CA LYS A 143 -6.22 2.50 25.95
C LYS A 143 -6.04 4.01 26.09
N GLU A 144 -4.96 4.53 25.51
CA GLU A 144 -4.71 5.96 25.43
C GLU A 144 -5.81 6.64 24.61
N ILE A 145 -6.32 7.75 25.12
CA ILE A 145 -7.20 8.65 24.36
C ILE A 145 -6.29 9.43 23.41
N ARG A 146 -6.42 9.08 22.13
CA ARG A 146 -5.66 9.66 21.03
C ARG A 146 -6.18 11.07 20.73
N ILE A 147 -5.27 11.93 20.31
CA ILE A 147 -5.55 13.28 19.84
C ILE A 147 -4.86 13.49 18.49
N TYR A 148 -5.35 14.44 17.70
CA TYR A 148 -4.94 14.62 16.32
C TYR A 148 -4.72 16.09 15.99
N ASP A 149 -3.85 16.37 15.02
CA ASP A 149 -3.67 17.71 14.45
C ASP A 149 -4.76 18.02 13.40
N SER A 150 -4.74 19.23 12.83
CA SER A 150 -5.65 19.65 11.76
C SER A 150 -5.55 18.85 10.46
N LEU A 151 -4.48 18.08 10.29
CA LEU A 151 -4.26 17.20 9.15
C LEU A 151 -4.69 15.75 9.45
N GLY A 152 -5.19 15.48 10.65
CA GLY A 152 -5.60 14.15 11.10
C GLY A 152 -4.45 13.26 11.54
N ASN A 153 -3.21 13.76 11.64
CA ASN A 153 -2.10 12.98 12.17
C ASN A 153 -2.24 12.82 13.68
N GLN A 154 -1.91 11.64 14.19
CA GLN A 154 -1.95 11.40 15.63
C GLN A 154 -0.83 12.18 16.33
N ILE A 155 -1.19 13.02 17.29
CA ILE A 155 -0.25 13.71 18.16
C ILE A 155 0.11 12.77 19.34
N PRO A 156 1.39 12.43 19.53
CA PRO A 156 1.80 11.57 20.63
C PRO A 156 1.70 12.30 21.97
N ARG A 157 1.02 11.69 22.96
CA ARG A 157 0.91 12.24 24.32
C ARG A 157 1.94 11.64 25.29
N ARG A 158 2.71 10.66 24.83
CA ARG A 158 3.83 10.03 25.56
C ARG A 158 4.96 9.64 24.63
N ILE A 159 6.16 9.62 25.21
CA ILE A 159 7.39 9.19 24.56
C ILE A 159 7.79 7.84 25.16
N PRO A 160 8.01 6.80 24.35
CA PRO A 160 8.46 5.51 24.85
C PRO A 160 9.95 5.54 25.18
N HIS A 161 10.31 4.97 26.33
CA HIS A 161 11.68 4.60 26.65
C HIS A 161 11.83 3.10 26.41
N LEU A 162 12.68 2.75 25.45
CA LEU A 162 12.83 1.37 24.99
C LEU A 162 13.74 0.60 25.93
N VAL A 163 13.48 -0.70 26.09
CA VAL A 163 14.41 -1.59 26.83
C VAL A 163 15.74 -1.66 26.06
N GLU A 164 16.84 -1.31 26.72
CA GLU A 164 18.17 -1.35 26.12
C GLU A 164 18.63 -2.79 25.88
N GLY A 165 19.28 -3.05 24.75
CA GLY A 165 19.80 -4.38 24.40
C GLY A 165 18.75 -5.41 23.96
N LYS A 166 17.45 -5.15 24.12
CA LYS A 166 16.40 -6.07 23.65
C LYS A 166 16.18 -5.93 22.14
N PRO A 167 16.23 -7.01 21.34
CA PRO A 167 15.96 -6.95 19.92
C PRO A 167 14.48 -6.59 19.64
N PRO A 168 14.15 -6.13 18.41
CA PRO A 168 12.76 -5.94 18.01
C PRO A 168 11.94 -7.22 18.13
N CYS A 169 10.65 -7.06 18.46
CA CYS A 169 9.68 -8.15 18.46
C CYS A 169 9.39 -8.58 17.01
N ALA A 170 9.06 -9.85 16.80
CA ALA A 170 8.61 -10.32 15.51
C ALA A 170 7.13 -9.97 15.30
N LEU A 171 6.81 -9.49 14.10
CA LEU A 171 5.46 -9.07 13.73
C LEU A 171 4.86 -10.00 12.67
N LEU A 172 3.70 -10.58 12.96
CA LEU A 172 2.94 -11.38 11.99
C LEU A 172 1.55 -10.81 11.80
N MET A 173 0.95 -11.01 10.63
CA MET A 173 -0.46 -10.68 10.41
C MET A 173 -1.34 -11.78 11.02
N ASP A 174 -2.35 -11.40 11.78
CA ASP A 174 -3.47 -12.30 12.08
C ASP A 174 -4.33 -12.42 10.82
N LEU A 175 -4.17 -13.53 10.12
CA LEU A 175 -4.81 -13.81 8.84
C LEU A 175 -6.33 -13.89 8.97
N VAL A 176 -6.86 -14.32 10.11
CA VAL A 176 -8.31 -14.44 10.31
C VAL A 176 -8.90 -13.06 10.60
N ALA A 177 -8.32 -12.34 11.54
CA ALA A 177 -8.75 -11.00 11.89
C ALA A 177 -8.64 -10.06 10.69
N PHE A 178 -7.51 -10.11 9.98
CA PHE A 178 -7.27 -9.27 8.82
C PHE A 178 -8.22 -9.55 7.65
N ASN A 179 -8.47 -10.83 7.32
CA ASN A 179 -9.46 -11.18 6.30
C ASN A 179 -10.86 -10.67 6.67
N ARG A 180 -11.23 -10.76 7.95
CA ARG A 180 -12.50 -10.21 8.45
C ARG A 180 -12.52 -8.69 8.37
N ALA A 181 -11.43 -8.02 8.74
CA ALA A 181 -11.29 -6.57 8.70
C ALA A 181 -11.34 -6.03 7.28
N ILE A 182 -10.67 -6.69 6.31
CA ILE A 182 -10.80 -6.34 4.90
C ILE A 182 -12.23 -6.59 4.43
N SER A 183 -12.85 -7.71 4.78
CA SER A 183 -14.24 -8.00 4.37
C SER A 183 -15.23 -6.98 4.95
N ALA A 184 -15.00 -6.53 6.18
CA ALA A 184 -15.79 -5.47 6.82
C ALA A 184 -15.51 -4.10 6.21
N ALA A 185 -14.25 -3.79 5.89
CA ALA A 185 -13.89 -2.59 5.16
C ALA A 185 -14.54 -2.57 3.78
N ARG A 186 -14.68 -3.74 3.12
CA ARG A 186 -15.47 -3.91 1.88
C ARG A 186 -16.96 -3.61 2.12
N GLY A 187 -17.57 -4.18 3.16
CA GLY A 187 -18.96 -3.86 3.56
C GLY A 187 -19.18 -2.39 3.90
N ASN A 188 -18.18 -1.75 4.52
CA ASN A 188 -18.16 -0.32 4.84
C ASN A 188 -17.59 0.54 3.71
N ILE A 189 -17.22 -0.01 2.55
CA ILE A 189 -17.11 0.77 1.31
C ILE A 189 -18.53 0.95 0.72
N PHE A 190 -19.44 0.02 1.00
CA PHE A 190 -20.88 0.17 0.75
C PHE A 190 -21.62 0.97 1.85
N HIS A 191 -21.03 1.15 3.03
CA HIS A 191 -21.54 1.98 4.13
C HIS A 191 -20.61 3.13 4.55
N ALA A 192 -19.57 3.42 3.78
CA ALA A 192 -19.06 4.77 3.70
C ALA A 192 -20.29 5.61 3.36
N PRO A 193 -20.48 6.78 3.97
CA PRO A 193 -21.63 7.58 3.62
C PRO A 193 -21.67 7.66 2.08
N LEU A 194 -22.88 7.57 1.50
CA LEU A 194 -23.17 7.40 0.05
C LEU A 194 -22.52 8.45 -0.88
N GLU A 195 -21.69 9.31 -0.31
CA GLU A 195 -20.81 10.35 -0.83
C GLU A 195 -19.68 9.87 -1.77
N ASN A 196 -19.55 8.56 -2.01
CA ASN A 196 -18.42 7.93 -2.73
C ASN A 196 -18.88 6.99 -3.87
N THR A 197 -20.11 7.13 -4.35
CA THR A 197 -20.70 6.29 -5.43
C THR A 197 -19.89 6.25 -6.73
N ARG A 198 -18.90 7.15 -6.91
CA ARG A 198 -17.94 7.13 -8.02
C ARG A 198 -16.48 6.85 -7.63
N ALA A 199 -16.13 6.89 -6.34
CA ALA A 199 -14.95 6.16 -5.86
C ALA A 199 -15.13 4.64 -6.02
N LEU A 200 -16.38 4.19 -6.15
CA LEU A 200 -16.74 2.87 -6.67
C LEU A 200 -16.23 2.60 -8.09
N ALA A 201 -15.92 3.61 -8.91
CA ALA A 201 -15.31 3.40 -10.22
C ALA A 201 -13.88 2.87 -10.11
N ALA A 202 -13.11 3.44 -9.19
CA ALA A 202 -11.74 3.02 -8.87
C ALA A 202 -11.69 1.77 -7.97
N SER A 203 -12.80 1.35 -7.36
CA SER A 203 -12.91 0.10 -6.59
C SER A 203 -13.78 -0.98 -7.25
N ALA A 204 -14.35 -0.70 -8.43
CA ALA A 204 -15.01 -1.70 -9.29
C ALA A 204 -14.01 -2.76 -9.78
N PHE A 205 -12.72 -2.52 -9.59
CA PHE A 205 -11.66 -3.48 -9.82
C PHE A 205 -11.73 -4.58 -8.77
N THR A 206 -12.23 -5.72 -9.25
CA THR A 206 -12.09 -7.10 -8.74
C THR A 206 -11.82 -7.23 -7.25
N ASN A 207 -12.76 -7.89 -6.56
CA ASN A 207 -12.57 -8.40 -5.19
C ASN A 207 -11.13 -8.88 -4.99
N PRO A 208 -10.36 -8.27 -4.06
CA PRO A 208 -8.98 -8.64 -3.87
C PRO A 208 -8.91 -10.13 -3.56
N SER A 209 -8.21 -10.87 -4.42
CA SER A 209 -7.91 -12.26 -4.17
C SER A 209 -6.78 -12.28 -3.16
N ILE A 210 -7.15 -12.43 -1.88
CA ILE A 210 -6.19 -12.53 -0.80
C ILE A 210 -5.69 -13.96 -0.75
N THR A 211 -4.42 -14.13 -1.07
CA THR A 211 -3.69 -15.36 -0.79
C THR A 211 -3.02 -15.20 0.56
N SER A 212 -3.38 -16.06 1.50
CA SER A 212 -2.80 -16.07 2.84
C SER A 212 -1.71 -17.14 2.92
N TYR A 213 -0.58 -16.80 3.51
CA TYR A 213 0.57 -17.67 3.72
C TYR A 213 0.86 -17.73 5.22
N PRO A 214 0.30 -18.71 5.95
CA PRO A 214 0.63 -18.87 7.36
C PRO A 214 2.14 -19.06 7.54
N LEU A 215 2.68 -18.71 8.70
CA LEU A 215 4.05 -19.09 9.08
C LEU A 215 4.07 -20.56 9.52
N ALA A 216 5.22 -21.21 9.51
CA ALA A 216 5.33 -22.62 9.91
C ALA A 216 4.64 -22.90 11.25
N PHE A 217 3.85 -23.98 11.30
CA PHE A 217 3.07 -24.43 12.46
C PHE A 217 2.00 -23.45 12.99
N THR A 218 1.90 -22.25 12.44
CA THR A 218 0.81 -21.33 12.76
C THR A 218 -0.32 -21.55 11.76
N ARG A 219 -1.55 -21.67 12.27
CA ARG A 219 -2.74 -21.78 11.41
C ARG A 219 -3.27 -20.42 10.98
N VAL A 220 -3.05 -19.40 11.81
CA VAL A 220 -3.74 -18.10 11.71
C VAL A 220 -2.79 -16.91 11.64
N LEU A 221 -1.50 -17.10 11.88
CA LEU A 221 -0.52 -16.02 11.83
C LEU A 221 0.38 -16.17 10.61
N GLY A 222 0.69 -15.09 9.91
CA GLY A 222 1.61 -15.16 8.79
C GLY A 222 1.58 -13.92 7.91
N HIS A 223 1.50 -14.17 6.61
CA HIS A 223 1.68 -13.19 5.54
C HIS A 223 0.51 -13.24 4.58
N LEU A 224 0.37 -12.18 3.81
CA LEU A 224 -0.67 -12.13 2.79
C LEU A 224 -0.16 -11.43 1.54
N GLN A 225 -0.77 -11.81 0.44
CA GLN A 225 -0.65 -11.13 -0.82
C GLN A 225 -2.04 -10.94 -1.38
N SER A 226 -2.32 -9.75 -1.86
CA SER A 226 -3.54 -9.42 -2.54
C SER A 226 -3.22 -9.20 -4.02
N ASN A 227 -3.78 -10.06 -4.86
CA ASN A 227 -3.66 -9.93 -6.31
C ASN A 227 -4.92 -9.22 -6.84
N ARG A 228 -4.71 -8.22 -7.72
CA ARG A 228 -5.74 -7.44 -8.43
C ARG A 228 -6.49 -6.36 -7.65
N ALA A 229 -6.13 -6.15 -6.39
CA ALA A 229 -6.50 -4.95 -5.65
C ALA A 229 -5.54 -4.79 -4.46
N GLY A 230 -5.22 -3.56 -4.08
CA GLY A 230 -4.42 -3.32 -2.88
C GLY A 230 -5.25 -3.15 -1.61
N ILE A 231 -4.65 -2.53 -0.59
CA ILE A 231 -5.28 -2.34 0.72
C ILE A 231 -6.46 -1.35 0.63
N PRO A 232 -7.68 -1.73 1.07
CA PRO A 232 -8.87 -0.89 0.95
C PRO A 232 -8.80 0.41 1.75
N TRP A 233 -8.09 0.43 2.88
CA TRP A 233 -7.93 1.64 3.70
C TRP A 233 -7.12 2.74 3.01
N PHE A 234 -6.39 2.44 1.93
CA PHE A 234 -5.74 3.49 1.13
C PHE A 234 -6.71 4.23 0.20
N GLN A 235 -7.93 3.73 -0.01
CA GLN A 235 -8.86 4.31 -0.99
C GLN A 235 -9.18 5.77 -0.69
N TYR A 236 -9.33 6.13 0.59
CA TYR A 236 -9.54 7.53 0.99
C TYR A 236 -8.40 8.43 0.50
N ILE A 237 -7.15 8.02 0.73
CA ILE A 237 -5.95 8.78 0.34
C ILE A 237 -5.84 8.85 -1.18
N ILE A 238 -6.06 7.73 -1.88
CA ILE A 238 -6.06 7.66 -3.34
C ILE A 238 -7.10 8.63 -3.93
N ASN A 239 -8.29 8.73 -3.33
CA ASN A 239 -9.32 9.65 -3.79
C ASN A 239 -8.88 11.12 -3.60
N GLN A 240 -8.22 11.47 -2.49
CA GLN A 240 -7.69 12.83 -2.31
C GLN A 240 -6.61 13.17 -3.34
N ILE A 241 -5.75 12.20 -3.66
CA ILE A 241 -4.72 12.37 -4.70
C ILE A 241 -5.38 12.55 -6.07
N ASN A 242 -6.36 11.73 -6.44
CA ASN A 242 -7.09 11.89 -7.69
C ASN A 242 -7.78 13.27 -7.76
N LYS A 243 -8.43 13.74 -6.68
CA LYS A 243 -9.00 15.11 -6.63
C LYS A 243 -7.95 16.19 -6.91
N THR A 244 -6.76 16.02 -6.33
CA THR A 244 -5.61 16.94 -6.56
C THR A 244 -5.10 16.86 -7.99
N ILE A 245 -5.09 15.69 -8.62
CA ILE A 245 -4.63 15.51 -10.01
C ILE A 245 -5.53 16.24 -11.00
N PHE A 246 -6.84 16.26 -10.76
CA PHE A 246 -7.83 16.86 -11.65
C PHE A 246 -8.21 18.30 -11.27
N ASP A 247 -7.53 18.91 -10.29
CA ASP A 247 -7.84 20.24 -9.75
C ASP A 247 -9.34 20.41 -9.44
N ILE A 248 -9.94 19.36 -8.87
CA ILE A 248 -11.34 19.40 -8.46
C ILE A 248 -11.39 20.10 -7.12
N ASP A 249 -11.45 21.43 -7.17
CA ASP A 249 -11.84 22.25 -6.03
C ASP A 249 -13.23 21.82 -5.57
N ARG A 250 -13.38 21.59 -4.26
CA ARG A 250 -14.68 21.44 -3.61
C ARG A 250 -15.51 22.66 -4.06
N PRO A 251 -16.66 22.49 -4.74
CA PRO A 251 -17.50 23.64 -4.97
C PRO A 251 -17.92 24.12 -3.59
N ASP A 252 -17.64 25.40 -3.28
CA ASP A 252 -18.10 26.04 -2.05
C ASP A 252 -19.55 25.60 -1.81
N PRO A 253 -19.90 25.15 -0.60
CA PRO A 253 -21.30 24.90 -0.31
C PRO A 253 -22.05 26.20 -0.65
N PRO A 254 -23.12 26.14 -1.46
CA PRO A 254 -23.91 27.33 -1.71
C PRO A 254 -24.28 27.92 -0.34
N PRO A 255 -24.22 29.25 -0.17
CA PRO A 255 -24.51 29.88 1.10
C PRO A 255 -25.85 29.34 1.63
N PRO A 256 -25.93 28.99 2.92
CA PRO A 256 -27.19 28.53 3.49
C PRO A 256 -28.17 29.71 3.38
N ASN A 257 -29.16 29.57 2.49
CA ASN A 257 -30.20 30.55 2.11
C ASN A 257 -29.96 31.36 0.82
N SER A 258 -29.77 30.70 -0.32
CA SER A 258 -30.24 31.28 -1.58
C SER A 258 -31.36 30.40 -2.12
N ASP A 259 -32.61 30.84 -1.89
CA ASP A 259 -33.82 30.32 -2.57
C ASP A 259 -33.86 30.75 -4.07
N ASP A 260 -32.72 31.12 -4.64
CA ASP A 260 -32.61 31.59 -6.01
C ASP A 260 -32.54 30.38 -6.96
N GLU A 261 -33.65 30.11 -7.64
CA GLU A 261 -33.79 29.10 -8.71
C GLU A 261 -32.86 29.32 -9.92
N ASP A 262 -32.10 30.42 -9.94
CA ASP A 262 -31.19 30.83 -11.03
C ASP A 262 -29.70 30.54 -10.76
N VAL A 263 -29.34 29.89 -9.66
CA VAL A 263 -27.95 29.45 -9.45
C VAL A 263 -27.69 28.23 -10.36
N PRO A 264 -26.77 28.32 -11.35
CA PRO A 264 -26.43 27.18 -12.19
C PRO A 264 -25.99 26.03 -11.29
N PRO A 265 -26.43 24.79 -11.57
CA PRO A 265 -26.03 23.65 -10.75
C PRO A 265 -24.50 23.64 -10.67
N PRO A 266 -23.95 23.40 -9.47
CA PRO A 266 -22.52 23.45 -9.26
C PRO A 266 -21.83 22.53 -10.27
N PRO A 267 -20.59 22.88 -10.71
CA PRO A 267 -19.86 22.07 -11.67
C PRO A 267 -19.91 20.61 -11.23
N PHE A 268 -20.25 19.75 -12.18
CA PHE A 268 -20.34 18.33 -11.94
C PHE A 268 -18.98 17.82 -11.44
N ASP A 269 -18.87 17.59 -10.14
CA ASP A 269 -17.71 16.97 -9.53
C ASP A 269 -17.96 15.44 -9.54
N PRO A 270 -17.21 14.66 -10.34
CA PRO A 270 -17.35 13.21 -10.41
C PRO A 270 -16.99 12.50 -9.10
N PHE A 271 -16.50 13.23 -8.09
CA PHE A 271 -16.22 12.77 -6.74
C PHE A 271 -17.05 13.51 -5.68
N ARG A 272 -18.09 14.26 -6.10
CA ARG A 272 -18.99 14.96 -5.19
C ARG A 272 -20.06 14.04 -4.65
N TYR A 273 -20.41 14.38 -3.42
CA TYR A 273 -21.58 13.97 -2.68
C TYR A 273 -22.86 14.22 -3.49
N ASN A 274 -23.56 13.17 -3.89
CA ASN A 274 -25.00 13.24 -4.17
C ASN A 274 -25.70 12.45 -3.06
N ASN A 275 -26.74 13.02 -2.47
CA ASN A 275 -27.65 12.35 -1.52
C ASN A 275 -28.51 11.24 -2.18
N ASP A 276 -28.15 10.81 -3.39
CA ASP A 276 -28.96 9.90 -4.19
C ASP A 276 -28.64 8.45 -3.79
N PRO A 277 -29.62 7.68 -3.31
CA PRO A 277 -29.43 6.29 -2.88
C PRO A 277 -29.17 5.30 -4.04
N GLU A 278 -29.07 5.77 -5.28
CA GLU A 278 -28.81 4.90 -6.43
C GLU A 278 -27.34 4.45 -6.49
N VAL A 279 -27.15 3.15 -6.24
CA VAL A 279 -25.93 2.44 -6.61
C VAL A 279 -25.81 2.49 -8.15
N LEU A 280 -24.90 3.31 -8.66
CA LEU A 280 -24.59 3.33 -10.09
C LEU A 280 -24.14 1.93 -10.53
N GLY A 281 -24.83 1.35 -11.51
CA GLY A 281 -24.40 0.11 -12.14
C GLY A 281 -23.05 0.27 -12.85
N VAL A 282 -22.34 -0.84 -13.09
CA VAL A 282 -21.02 -0.86 -13.75
C VAL A 282 -21.02 -0.09 -15.07
N ASP A 283 -22.09 -0.16 -15.86
CA ASP A 283 -22.20 0.54 -17.14
C ASP A 283 -22.33 2.06 -16.99
N ALA A 284 -22.91 2.54 -15.88
CA ALA A 284 -22.99 3.96 -15.56
C ALA A 284 -21.66 4.54 -15.04
N ILE A 285 -20.71 3.67 -14.69
CA ILE A 285 -19.38 4.03 -14.16
C ILE A 285 -18.34 4.22 -15.27
N VAL A 286 -18.49 3.52 -16.40
CA VAL A 286 -17.53 3.52 -17.52
C VAL A 286 -17.12 4.92 -18.00
N PRO A 287 -18.03 5.91 -18.15
CA PRO A 287 -17.65 7.27 -18.55
C PRO A 287 -16.75 7.98 -17.54
N TYR A 288 -16.71 7.50 -16.29
CA TYR A 288 -15.95 8.10 -15.20
C TYR A 288 -14.56 7.49 -15.00
N LEU A 289 -14.25 6.36 -15.65
CA LEU A 289 -12.93 5.72 -15.58
C LEU A 289 -11.79 6.63 -16.06
N ARG A 290 -12.09 7.53 -17.01
CA ARG A 290 -11.13 8.56 -17.46
C ARG A 290 -10.73 9.56 -16.37
N TRP A 291 -11.50 9.64 -15.28
CA TRP A 291 -11.22 10.50 -14.13
C TRP A 291 -10.48 9.73 -13.01
N VAL A 292 -9.99 8.52 -13.26
CA VAL A 292 -9.15 7.81 -12.30
C VAL A 292 -7.73 7.83 -12.83
N ALA A 293 -6.88 8.69 -12.28
CA ALA A 293 -5.48 8.74 -12.65
C ALA A 293 -4.65 7.75 -11.82
N LEU A 294 -4.95 7.61 -10.53
CA LEU A 294 -4.23 6.73 -9.61
C LEU A 294 -5.12 5.57 -9.15
N GLU A 295 -4.59 4.35 -9.27
CA GLU A 295 -5.21 3.09 -8.83
C GLU A 295 -4.27 2.29 -7.92
N ASN A 296 -4.85 1.44 -7.08
CA ASN A 296 -4.11 0.48 -6.25
C ASN A 296 -4.43 -0.96 -6.67
N ILE A 297 -3.43 -1.66 -7.20
CA ILE A 297 -3.62 -2.88 -7.97
C ILE A 297 -3.17 -4.15 -7.25
N SER A 298 -2.32 -4.05 -6.23
CA SER A 298 -1.92 -5.19 -5.39
C SER A 298 -1.31 -4.75 -4.07
N ALA A 299 -1.23 -5.67 -3.12
CA ALA A 299 -0.58 -5.44 -1.84
C ALA A 299 0.09 -6.70 -1.32
N GLN A 300 1.11 -6.55 -0.49
CA GLN A 300 1.78 -7.65 0.18
C GLN A 300 2.19 -7.27 1.60
N PHE A 301 2.01 -8.19 2.54
CA PHE A 301 2.49 -8.05 3.92
C PHE A 301 3.30 -9.27 4.26
N TYR A 302 4.56 -9.07 4.60
CA TYR A 302 5.47 -10.16 4.94
C TYR A 302 6.56 -9.69 5.89
N ILE A 303 7.11 -10.61 6.70
CA ILE A 303 8.39 -10.35 7.35
C ILE A 303 9.51 -10.65 6.36
N GLU A 304 10.49 -9.76 6.31
CA GLU A 304 11.62 -9.86 5.37
C GLU A 304 12.38 -11.18 5.52
N ALA A 305 12.44 -11.69 6.76
CA ALA A 305 12.94 -13.01 7.11
C ALA A 305 12.48 -14.13 6.17
N MET A 306 11.25 -14.06 5.68
CA MET A 306 10.67 -15.11 4.84
C MET A 306 11.38 -15.35 3.53
N HIS A 307 12.02 -14.35 2.93
CA HIS A 307 12.77 -14.56 1.70
C HIS A 307 13.98 -15.49 1.91
N ARG A 308 14.45 -15.64 3.15
CA ARG A 308 15.52 -16.58 3.50
C ARG A 308 15.02 -18.00 3.76
N PHE A 309 13.75 -18.16 4.15
CA PHE A 309 13.20 -19.45 4.63
C PHE A 309 12.38 -20.20 3.58
N ARG A 310 12.03 -19.52 2.48
CA ARG A 310 11.20 -20.07 1.41
C ARG A 310 12.01 -20.96 0.48
N ALA A 311 11.55 -22.20 0.28
CA ALA A 311 12.02 -23.06 -0.81
C ALA A 311 11.35 -22.74 -2.15
N SER A 312 10.22 -22.03 -2.14
CA SER A 312 9.50 -21.58 -3.33
C SER A 312 8.77 -20.25 -3.08
N ALA A 313 8.27 -19.61 -4.14
CA ALA A 313 7.54 -18.34 -4.03
C ALA A 313 6.28 -18.42 -3.14
N VAL A 314 5.72 -19.62 -2.89
CA VAL A 314 4.39 -19.82 -2.32
C VAL A 314 4.43 -20.54 -0.96
N GLU A 315 5.37 -21.45 -0.70
CA GLU A 315 5.26 -22.38 0.43
C GLU A 315 6.57 -22.52 1.23
N HIS A 316 6.43 -22.62 2.55
CA HIS A 316 7.53 -22.93 3.45
C HIS A 316 7.82 -24.44 3.46
N GLU A 317 9.06 -24.87 3.69
CA GLU A 317 9.39 -26.32 3.70
C GLU A 317 8.60 -27.13 4.74
N ALA A 318 8.33 -26.52 5.89
CA ALA A 318 7.47 -27.11 6.93
C ALA A 318 6.00 -27.26 6.49
N GLN A 319 5.55 -26.56 5.45
CA GLN A 319 4.18 -26.59 4.93
C GLN A 319 4.02 -27.47 3.68
N LEU A 320 5.13 -27.80 3.02
CA LEU A 320 5.17 -28.62 1.80
C LEU A 320 4.77 -30.10 2.02
N GLY A 321 4.45 -30.50 3.26
CA GLY A 321 4.05 -31.87 3.56
C GLY A 321 5.14 -32.89 3.22
N LEU A 322 6.42 -32.50 3.31
CA LEU A 322 7.56 -33.33 2.90
C LEU A 322 7.61 -34.66 3.67
N VAL A 323 7.34 -34.62 4.98
CA VAL A 323 7.29 -35.80 5.85
C VAL A 323 6.13 -36.71 5.46
N GLY A 324 4.95 -36.14 5.20
CA GLY A 324 3.79 -36.91 4.72
C GLY A 324 4.03 -37.54 3.35
N SER A 325 4.68 -36.80 2.44
CA SER A 325 5.05 -37.27 1.11
C SER A 325 6.09 -38.39 1.16
N ALA A 326 7.07 -38.29 2.06
CA ALA A 326 8.04 -39.35 2.34
C ALA A 326 7.34 -40.62 2.88
N ALA A 327 6.45 -40.47 3.87
CA ALA A 327 5.71 -41.58 4.46
C ALA A 327 4.74 -42.25 3.47
N ALA A 328 4.14 -41.48 2.57
CA ALA A 328 3.18 -41.96 1.57
C ALA A 328 3.81 -42.89 0.51
N GLY A 329 5.15 -42.96 0.41
CA GLY A 329 5.86 -43.88 -0.49
C GLY A 329 5.45 -45.34 -0.29
N SER A 330 5.17 -45.71 0.97
CA SER A 330 4.65 -47.04 1.34
C SER A 330 3.29 -47.39 0.70
N HIS A 331 2.56 -46.40 0.19
CA HIS A 331 1.23 -46.54 -0.42
C HIS A 331 1.21 -46.07 -1.89
N ALA A 332 2.37 -45.92 -2.53
CA ALA A 332 2.47 -45.42 -3.90
C ALA A 332 1.78 -46.37 -4.90
N LYS A 333 0.87 -45.84 -5.73
CA LYS A 333 0.13 -46.62 -6.74
C LYS A 333 0.86 -46.77 -8.09
N ASN A 334 1.99 -46.08 -8.27
CA ASN A 334 2.80 -46.12 -9.49
C ASN A 334 4.24 -45.67 -9.23
N ASP A 335 5.14 -45.99 -10.17
CA ASP A 335 6.58 -45.71 -10.09
C ASP A 335 6.93 -44.22 -10.05
N LYS A 336 6.05 -43.36 -10.58
CA LYS A 336 6.24 -41.91 -10.50
C LYS A 336 6.04 -41.44 -9.05
N ALA A 337 4.99 -41.91 -8.39
CA ALA A 337 4.71 -41.58 -6.99
C ALA A 337 5.77 -42.15 -6.05
N ALA A 338 6.25 -43.38 -6.29
CA ALA A 338 7.35 -43.98 -5.52
C ALA A 338 8.64 -43.15 -5.62
N ARG A 339 9.06 -42.78 -6.84
CA ARG A 339 10.25 -41.91 -7.03
C ARG A 339 10.11 -40.54 -6.38
N ILE A 340 8.92 -39.95 -6.36
CA ILE A 340 8.68 -38.68 -5.67
C ILE A 340 8.84 -38.88 -4.17
N ALA A 341 8.26 -39.95 -3.60
CA ALA A 341 8.35 -40.24 -2.18
C ALA A 341 9.80 -40.53 -1.74
N ASP A 342 10.57 -41.31 -2.51
CA ASP A 342 11.99 -41.57 -2.25
C ASP A 342 12.81 -40.27 -2.23
N LYS A 343 12.54 -39.37 -3.19
CA LYS A 343 13.18 -38.05 -3.23
C LYS A 343 12.83 -37.20 -2.01
N MET A 344 11.60 -37.27 -1.52
CA MET A 344 11.19 -36.55 -0.30
C MET A 344 11.77 -37.20 0.96
N ALA A 345 11.85 -38.53 1.02
CA ALA A 345 12.47 -39.26 2.13
C ALA A 345 13.95 -38.90 2.27
N ALA A 346 14.72 -38.94 1.18
CA ALA A 346 16.12 -38.51 1.19
C ALA A 346 16.30 -37.04 1.65
N ARG A 347 15.31 -36.18 1.35
CA ARG A 347 15.32 -34.77 1.77
C ARG A 347 14.94 -34.56 3.24
N VAL A 348 14.13 -35.45 3.81
CA VAL A 348 13.77 -35.46 5.24
C VAL A 348 14.90 -36.09 6.06
N ASP A 349 15.53 -37.15 5.54
CA ASP A 349 16.67 -37.84 6.17
C ASP A 349 17.91 -36.94 6.28
N HIS A 350 18.11 -36.02 5.33
CA HIS A 350 19.18 -35.03 5.44
C HIS A 350 18.97 -34.07 6.62
N ASP A 351 17.79 -33.44 6.69
CA ASP A 351 17.36 -32.62 7.82
C ASP A 351 15.84 -32.55 7.88
N HIS A 352 15.28 -32.63 9.09
CA HIS A 352 13.84 -32.47 9.25
C HIS A 352 13.42 -31.02 8.90
N PRO A 353 12.27 -30.81 8.22
CA PRO A 353 11.82 -29.45 7.88
C PRO A 353 11.59 -28.52 9.08
N SER A 354 11.30 -29.07 10.27
CA SER A 354 11.24 -28.27 11.51
C SER A 354 12.60 -27.75 11.93
N ASP A 355 13.64 -28.58 11.82
CA ASP A 355 14.96 -28.28 12.36
C ASP A 355 15.67 -27.24 11.48
N ARG A 356 15.44 -27.33 10.16
CA ARG A 356 15.81 -26.27 9.22
C ARG A 356 15.11 -24.95 9.53
N PHE A 357 13.80 -24.99 9.81
CA PHE A 357 13.06 -23.78 10.18
C PHE A 357 13.60 -23.16 11.48
N ASP A 358 13.83 -23.98 12.50
CA ASP A 358 14.33 -23.54 13.80
C ASP A 358 15.71 -22.88 13.68
N THR A 359 16.64 -23.54 12.97
CA THR A 359 17.97 -22.98 12.66
C THR A 359 17.88 -21.62 11.97
N LEU A 360 16.93 -21.49 11.04
CA LEU A 360 16.75 -20.29 10.24
C LEU A 360 16.11 -19.14 11.04
N VAL A 361 15.19 -19.41 11.96
CA VAL A 361 14.51 -18.38 12.76
C VAL A 361 15.36 -17.90 13.93
N GLN A 362 16.29 -18.71 14.43
CA GLN A 362 17.21 -18.35 15.51
C GLN A 362 18.34 -17.38 15.09
N ASP A 363 18.47 -17.05 13.80
CA ASP A 363 19.46 -16.09 13.32
C ASP A 363 19.03 -14.64 13.63
N ASP A 364 19.68 -14.05 14.65
CA ASP A 364 19.46 -12.66 15.08
C ASP A 364 19.80 -11.61 14.02
N SER A 365 20.53 -11.97 12.95
CA SER A 365 20.82 -11.06 11.84
C SER A 365 19.61 -10.79 10.94
N ILE A 366 18.51 -11.53 11.13
CA ILE A 366 17.36 -11.50 10.25
C ILE A 366 16.39 -10.38 10.66
N PRO A 367 15.97 -9.52 9.71
CA PRO A 367 14.99 -8.48 10.01
C PRO A 367 13.65 -9.07 10.43
N ARG A 368 13.18 -8.64 11.61
CA ARG A 368 11.89 -9.05 12.23
C ARG A 368 10.73 -8.11 11.89
N ASP A 369 11.01 -7.12 11.04
CA ASP A 369 10.08 -6.09 10.65
C ASP A 369 9.01 -6.65 9.72
N LEU A 370 7.77 -6.22 9.92
CA LEU A 370 6.70 -6.46 8.97
C LEU A 370 6.82 -5.44 7.84
N ARG A 371 7.22 -5.91 6.66
CA ARG A 371 7.17 -5.14 5.43
C ARG A 371 5.75 -5.15 4.88
N MET A 372 5.23 -3.95 4.62
CA MET A 372 3.90 -3.70 4.07
C MET A 372 4.10 -2.96 2.76
N GLU A 373 3.61 -3.54 1.67
CA GLU A 373 3.82 -3.05 0.32
C GLU A 373 2.47 -2.88 -0.38
N ASN A 374 2.28 -1.75 -1.06
CA ASN A 374 1.19 -1.53 -2.00
C ASN A 374 1.76 -1.20 -3.37
N VAL A 375 1.11 -1.68 -4.41
CA VAL A 375 1.47 -1.42 -5.80
C VAL A 375 0.38 -0.58 -6.46
N TYR A 376 0.81 0.51 -7.07
CA TYR A 376 -0.05 1.49 -7.69
C TYR A 376 0.20 1.58 -9.19
N VAL A 377 -0.82 2.04 -9.92
CA VAL A 377 -0.70 2.46 -11.32
C VAL A 377 -1.14 3.90 -11.41
N LEU A 378 -0.32 4.73 -12.04
CA LEU A 378 -0.64 6.11 -12.40
C LEU A 378 -0.77 6.24 -13.92
N HIS A 379 -1.96 6.62 -14.37
CA HIS A 379 -2.35 6.90 -15.76
C HIS A 379 -2.03 8.36 -16.08
N PHE A 380 -0.83 8.61 -16.60
CA PHE A 380 -0.38 9.95 -16.96
C PHE A 380 -1.20 10.56 -18.09
N ASP A 381 -1.75 9.73 -18.98
CA ASP A 381 -2.65 10.16 -20.05
C ASP A 381 -3.96 10.76 -19.54
N HIS A 382 -4.38 10.42 -18.32
CA HIS A 382 -5.52 11.04 -17.65
C HIS A 382 -5.17 12.39 -16.99
N MET A 383 -3.88 12.68 -16.77
CA MET A 383 -3.44 13.90 -16.08
C MET A 383 -3.33 15.09 -17.05
N ALA A 384 -3.59 16.30 -16.56
CA ALA A 384 -3.29 17.52 -17.32
C ALA A 384 -1.78 17.63 -17.61
N PRO A 385 -1.34 18.12 -18.80
CA PRO A 385 0.07 18.18 -19.19
C PRO A 385 0.99 18.86 -18.16
N GLU A 386 0.51 19.91 -17.50
CA GLU A 386 1.19 20.66 -16.43
C GLU A 386 1.48 19.81 -15.18
N HIS A 387 0.70 18.75 -14.94
CA HIS A 387 0.87 17.81 -13.83
C HIS A 387 1.80 16.64 -14.18
N ARG A 388 2.17 16.47 -15.45
CA ARG A 388 3.04 15.38 -15.94
C ARG A 388 4.52 15.69 -15.72
N ASN A 389 4.91 15.87 -14.47
CA ASN A 389 6.30 16.14 -14.10
C ASN A 389 6.69 15.51 -12.75
N GLY A 390 7.99 15.26 -12.56
CA GLY A 390 8.50 14.55 -11.38
C GLY A 390 8.26 15.29 -10.06
N ARG A 391 8.16 16.63 -10.09
CA ARG A 391 7.85 17.43 -8.89
C ARG A 391 6.40 17.22 -8.44
N PHE A 392 5.45 17.25 -9.38
CA PHE A 392 4.05 16.97 -9.09
C PHE A 392 3.88 15.54 -8.60
N LEU A 393 4.47 14.56 -9.32
CA LEU A 393 4.45 13.15 -8.95
C LEU A 393 4.95 12.94 -7.52
N PHE A 394 6.13 13.45 -7.18
CA PHE A 394 6.70 13.25 -5.86
C PHE A 394 5.83 13.88 -4.76
N LYS A 395 5.43 15.15 -4.93
CA LYS A 395 4.74 15.91 -3.88
C LYS A 395 3.29 15.52 -3.68
N ASN A 396 2.57 15.24 -4.77
CA ASN A 396 1.12 15.07 -4.74
C ASN A 396 0.70 13.61 -4.86
N VAL A 397 1.60 12.70 -5.22
CA VAL A 397 1.29 11.25 -5.34
C VAL A 397 2.16 10.42 -4.40
N ILE A 398 3.48 10.42 -4.60
CA ILE A 398 4.39 9.50 -3.88
C ILE A 398 4.44 9.81 -2.38
N LYS A 399 4.64 11.08 -2.01
CA LYS A 399 4.75 11.49 -0.62
C LYS A 399 3.43 11.25 0.15
N PRO A 400 2.24 11.66 -0.34
CA PRO A 400 0.99 11.39 0.36
C PRO A 400 0.67 9.90 0.53
N LEU A 401 0.99 9.06 -0.46
CA LEU A 401 0.86 7.60 -0.31
C LEU A 401 1.83 7.05 0.76
N THR A 402 3.05 7.57 0.81
CA THR A 402 4.05 7.15 1.81
C THR A 402 3.64 7.57 3.22
N ASP A 403 3.23 8.83 3.40
CA ASP A 403 2.70 9.35 4.67
C ASP A 403 1.42 8.63 5.09
N GLY A 404 0.65 8.16 4.10
CA GLY A 404 -0.57 7.38 4.27
C GLY A 404 -0.45 6.17 5.17
N TRP A 405 0.73 5.53 5.22
CA TRP A 405 0.99 4.42 6.15
C TRP A 405 0.94 4.82 7.63
N SER A 406 1.23 6.09 7.93
CA SER A 406 1.16 6.64 9.29
C SER A 406 -0.21 7.23 9.61
N HIS A 407 -1.05 7.49 8.58
CA HIS A 407 -2.37 8.07 8.77
C HIS A 407 -3.26 7.12 9.61
N PRO A 408 -3.97 7.62 10.64
CA PRO A 408 -4.73 6.77 11.57
C PRO A 408 -5.75 5.84 10.90
N HIS A 409 -6.34 6.25 9.79
CA HIS A 409 -7.27 5.43 9.00
C HIS A 409 -6.64 4.12 8.50
N VAL A 410 -5.36 4.15 8.13
CA VAL A 410 -4.60 2.99 7.65
C VAL A 410 -3.91 2.30 8.81
N LYS A 411 -3.13 3.06 9.59
CA LYS A 411 -2.28 2.54 10.67
C LYS A 411 -3.07 1.73 11.70
N ASN A 412 -4.20 2.26 12.17
CA ASN A 412 -4.99 1.57 13.20
C ASN A 412 -5.57 0.27 12.66
N ALA A 413 -6.09 0.29 11.44
CA ALA A 413 -6.65 -0.89 10.80
C ALA A 413 -5.59 -2.00 10.61
N ILE A 414 -4.33 -1.63 10.37
CA ILE A 414 -3.24 -2.60 10.28
C ILE A 414 -2.84 -3.11 11.68
N VAL A 415 -2.54 -2.20 12.62
CA VAL A 415 -2.04 -2.54 13.96
C VAL A 415 -3.01 -3.42 14.73
N ASP A 416 -4.32 -3.20 14.59
CA ASP A 416 -5.35 -4.01 15.25
C ASP A 416 -5.41 -5.47 14.74
N ASN A 417 -4.69 -5.78 13.65
CA ASN A 417 -4.65 -7.11 13.02
C ASN A 417 -3.23 -7.70 12.98
N ILE A 418 -2.31 -7.20 13.80
CA ILE A 418 -0.95 -7.72 13.94
C ILE A 418 -0.82 -8.50 15.25
N ALA A 419 -0.22 -9.69 15.17
CA ALA A 419 0.30 -10.41 16.30
C ALA A 419 1.76 -10.01 16.55
N VAL A 420 2.05 -9.63 17.80
CA VAL A 420 3.40 -9.32 18.28
C VAL A 420 3.93 -10.54 19.02
N LEU A 421 5.02 -11.11 18.54
CA LEU A 421 5.73 -12.20 19.18
C LEU A 421 6.96 -11.61 19.87
N ASP A 422 6.99 -11.70 21.20
CA ASP A 422 8.15 -11.27 21.97
C ASP A 422 9.32 -12.22 21.70
N ALA A 423 10.54 -11.69 21.80
CA ALA A 423 11.78 -12.41 21.55
C ALA A 423 12.32 -13.15 22.79
N ASP A 424 11.54 -13.22 23.87
CA ASP A 424 11.93 -13.82 25.15
C ASP A 424 11.74 -15.35 25.19
#